data_AF-A0A1V9FY90-F1
#
_entry.id   AF-A0A1V9FY90-F1
#
_cell.length_a   1.000
_cell.length_b   1.000
_cell.length_c   1.000
_cell.angle_alpha   90.00
_cell.angle_beta   90.00
_cell.angle_gamma   90.00
#
_symmetry.space_group_name_H-M   'P 1'
#
loop_
_entity.id
_entity.type
_entity.pdbx_description
1 polymer ?
#
loop_
_entity_poly.entity_id
_entity_poly.type
_entity_poly.pdbx_seq_one_letter_code
_entity_poly.pdbx_strand_id
1 'polypeptide(L)'
;MARSFVCFDDSDTSENQIGFWIYDSLLQIACRFIVERIDNNSDLSYHWLKGDIRNHIYNNSIGLFNGFMHLNLSEYLINDEKKEQFIAVIDSAKQLIANKDYLSVEELNSLRIDKSLQGEWVSPLSTKSIIKIFDWIEMLIRGDLKTTLNDRTEAEFGGQ
;
A
#
# COMPACT_ATOMS: atom_id res chain seq x y z
N MET A 1 -12.80 -5.21 -10.98
CA MET A 1 -11.41 -5.19 -10.50
C MET A 1 -11.28 -6.21 -9.38
N ALA A 2 -10.17 -6.96 -9.36
CA ALA A 2 -9.87 -7.87 -8.26
C ALA A 2 -9.64 -7.10 -6.96
N ARG A 3 -9.84 -7.78 -5.83
CA ARG A 3 -9.73 -7.23 -4.49
C ARG A 3 -8.94 -8.21 -3.63
N SER A 4 -8.15 -7.66 -2.73
CA SER A 4 -7.37 -8.43 -1.77
C SER A 4 -7.68 -7.96 -0.36
N PHE A 5 -7.58 -8.88 0.59
CA PHE A 5 -7.64 -8.56 2.00
C PHE A 5 -6.21 -8.32 2.49
N VAL A 6 -5.95 -7.13 3.02
CA VAL A 6 -4.65 -6.76 3.57
C VAL A 6 -4.71 -6.91 5.07
N CYS A 7 -3.86 -7.77 5.61
CA CYS A 7 -3.71 -7.99 7.04
C CYS A 7 -2.23 -7.92 7.45
N PHE A 8 -1.99 -7.84 8.76
CA PHE A 8 -0.62 -7.76 9.28
C PHE A 8 0.06 -9.14 9.31
N ASP A 9 -0.71 -10.18 9.66
CA ASP A 9 -0.23 -11.55 9.86
C ASP A 9 -1.15 -12.55 9.14
N ASP A 10 -0.61 -13.17 8.09
CA ASP A 10 -1.29 -14.15 7.25
C ASP A 10 -1.34 -15.56 7.89
N SER A 11 -0.74 -15.76 9.07
CA SER A 11 -0.64 -17.08 9.70
C SER A 11 -1.96 -17.60 10.31
N ASP A 12 -2.98 -16.75 10.45
CA ASP A 12 -4.26 -17.12 11.06
C ASP A 12 -5.40 -17.05 10.03
N THR A 13 -5.87 -18.20 9.56
CA THR A 13 -7.03 -18.32 8.65
C THR A 13 -8.37 -18.10 9.37
N SER A 14 -8.35 -17.46 10.55
CA SER A 14 -9.52 -17.24 11.38
C SER A 14 -10.37 -16.08 10.89
N GLU A 15 -11.69 -16.18 11.13
CA GLU A 15 -12.66 -15.12 10.87
C GLU A 15 -12.38 -13.82 11.65
N ASN A 16 -11.43 -13.84 12.58
CA ASN A 16 -11.01 -12.70 13.41
C ASN A 16 -9.73 -12.03 12.91
N GLN A 17 -9.20 -12.41 11.76
CA GLN A 17 -8.02 -11.78 11.19
C GLN A 17 -8.27 -10.28 10.98
N ILE A 18 -7.47 -9.45 11.65
CA ILE A 18 -7.58 -7.99 11.60
C ILE A 18 -6.92 -7.48 10.32
N GLY A 19 -7.67 -6.70 9.55
CA GLY A 19 -7.23 -6.22 8.26
C GLY A 19 -8.33 -5.45 7.54
N PHE A 20 -8.13 -5.22 6.24
CA PHE A 20 -9.07 -4.46 5.45
C PHE A 20 -9.12 -4.90 3.98
N TRP A 21 -10.27 -4.68 3.35
CA TRP A 21 -10.47 -4.95 1.92
C TRP A 21 -10.08 -3.75 1.06
N ILE A 22 -9.35 -4.03 -0.03
CA ILE A 22 -8.89 -3.00 -0.97
C ILE A 22 -8.87 -3.54 -2.41
N TYR A 23 -9.07 -2.63 -3.38
CA TYR A 23 -8.84 -2.97 -4.79
C TYR A 23 -7.34 -3.08 -5.07
N ASP A 24 -6.94 -4.16 -5.75
CA ASP A 24 -5.54 -4.45 -6.03
C ASP A 24 -4.84 -3.30 -6.75
N SER A 25 -5.52 -2.65 -7.69
CA SER A 25 -4.99 -1.49 -8.42
C SER A 25 -4.63 -0.33 -7.50
N LEU A 26 -5.39 -0.09 -6.44
CA LEU A 26 -5.13 0.98 -5.48
C LEU A 26 -3.99 0.60 -4.54
N LEU A 27 -3.94 -0.65 -4.11
CA LEU A 27 -2.83 -1.16 -3.31
C LEU A 27 -1.51 -1.12 -4.11
N GLN A 28 -1.53 -1.45 -5.40
CA GLN A 28 -0.38 -1.33 -6.31
C GLN A 28 0.16 0.10 -6.34
N ILE A 29 -0.72 1.10 -6.48
CA ILE A 29 -0.33 2.52 -6.46
C ILE A 29 0.26 2.93 -5.10
N ALA A 30 -0.36 2.51 -3.99
CA ALA A 30 0.18 2.77 -2.65
C ALA A 30 1.58 2.16 -2.46
N CYS A 31 1.76 0.88 -2.83
CA CYS A 31 3.05 0.19 -2.81
C CYS A 31 4.10 0.90 -3.68
N ARG A 32 3.70 1.43 -4.84
CA ARG A 32 4.61 2.15 -5.73
C ARG A 32 5.18 3.40 -5.06
N PHE A 33 4.36 4.19 -4.39
CA PHE A 33 4.81 5.37 -3.65
C PHE A 33 5.72 5.00 -2.47
N ILE A 34 5.42 3.91 -1.75
CA ILE A 34 6.28 3.40 -0.67
C ILE A 34 7.66 3.03 -1.23
N VAL A 35 7.72 2.27 -2.32
CA VAL A 35 9.01 1.92 -2.96
C VAL A 35 9.76 3.17 -3.43
N GLU A 36 9.07 4.13 -4.03
CA GLU A 36 9.69 5.38 -4.46
C GLU A 36 10.35 6.12 -3.28
N ARG A 37 9.72 6.10 -2.10
CA ARG A 37 10.32 6.69 -0.89
C ARG A 37 11.49 5.89 -0.35
N ILE A 38 11.43 4.56 -0.34
CA ILE A 38 12.57 3.73 0.07
C ILE A 38 13.78 3.96 -0.85
N ASP A 39 13.54 4.08 -2.16
CA ASP A 39 14.59 4.21 -3.16
C ASP A 39 15.22 5.62 -3.17
N ASN A 40 14.42 6.67 -2.96
CA ASN A 40 14.85 8.06 -3.19
C ASN A 40 14.96 8.95 -1.95
N ASN A 41 14.50 8.51 -0.77
CA ASN A 41 14.60 9.34 0.43
C ASN A 41 15.93 9.11 1.16
N SER A 42 16.86 10.07 1.03
CA SER A 42 18.17 10.04 1.70
C SER A 42 18.07 10.03 3.22
N ASP A 43 17.03 10.65 3.77
CA ASP A 43 16.85 10.85 5.20
C ASP A 43 16.27 9.59 5.88
N LEU A 44 15.69 8.66 5.10
CA LEU A 44 15.14 7.38 5.54
C LEU A 44 16.06 6.20 5.14
N SER A 45 17.36 6.39 5.29
CA SER A 45 18.39 5.39 4.94
C SER A 45 18.49 4.24 5.96
N TYR A 46 17.40 3.52 6.22
CA TYR A 46 17.42 2.31 7.03
C TYR A 46 17.88 1.13 6.17
N HIS A 47 19.04 0.54 6.50
CA HIS A 47 19.67 -0.48 5.65
C HIS A 47 18.75 -1.67 5.36
N TRP A 48 17.95 -2.10 6.34
CA TRP A 48 17.02 -3.23 6.17
C TRP A 48 15.88 -2.94 5.19
N LEU A 49 15.46 -1.67 5.03
CA LEU A 49 14.43 -1.31 4.06
C LEU A 49 14.90 -1.56 2.63
N LYS A 50 16.20 -1.40 2.32
CA LYS A 50 16.74 -1.62 0.99
C LYS A 50 16.95 -3.10 0.64
N GLY A 51 16.50 -4.01 1.50
CA GLY A 51 16.56 -5.46 1.33
C GLY A 51 15.21 -6.07 0.92
N ASP A 52 14.87 -7.20 1.53
CA ASP A 52 13.76 -8.06 1.12
C ASP A 52 12.39 -7.38 1.17
N ILE A 53 12.13 -6.55 2.20
CA ILE A 53 10.85 -5.82 2.30
C ILE A 53 10.62 -4.92 1.08
N ARG A 54 11.64 -4.18 0.60
CA ARG A 54 11.46 -3.33 -0.58
C ARG A 54 11.20 -4.13 -1.83
N ASN A 55 11.86 -5.28 -2.00
CA ASN A 55 11.58 -6.17 -3.11
C ASN A 55 10.16 -6.76 -3.04
N HIS A 56 9.71 -7.10 -1.83
CA HIS A 56 8.35 -7.59 -1.58
C HIS A 56 7.30 -6.53 -1.93
N ILE A 57 7.45 -5.29 -1.43
CA ILE A 57 6.54 -4.17 -1.76
C ILE A 57 6.63 -3.81 -3.26
N TYR A 58 7.82 -3.86 -3.86
CA TYR A 58 8.00 -3.65 -5.30
C TYR A 58 7.23 -4.68 -6.13
N ASN A 59 7.31 -5.97 -5.78
CA ASN A 59 6.57 -7.03 -6.48
C ASN A 59 5.06 -6.82 -6.38
N ASN A 60 4.58 -6.41 -5.21
CA ASN A 60 3.19 -6.00 -5.02
C ASN A 60 2.81 -4.75 -5.85
N SER A 61 3.75 -3.84 -6.14
CA SER A 61 3.48 -2.66 -6.98
C SER A 61 3.35 -2.96 -8.48
N ILE A 62 3.89 -4.09 -8.97
CA ILE A 62 3.84 -4.45 -10.40
C ILE A 62 2.46 -5.02 -10.78
N GLY A 63 1.73 -5.60 -9.83
CA GLY A 63 0.43 -6.23 -10.11
C GLY A 63 0.51 -7.61 -10.75
N LEU A 64 1.64 -8.31 -10.57
CA LEU A 64 1.83 -9.70 -11.06
C LEU A 64 0.85 -10.70 -10.42
N PHE A 65 0.23 -10.35 -9.29
CA PHE A 65 -0.62 -11.21 -8.47
C PHE A 65 -2.00 -10.60 -8.22
N ASN A 66 -2.71 -10.22 -9.30
CA ASN A 66 -4.11 -9.78 -9.18
C ASN A 66 -4.96 -10.89 -8.53
N GLY A 67 -5.67 -10.55 -7.44
CA GLY A 67 -6.48 -11.45 -6.63
C GLY A 67 -5.75 -12.13 -5.46
N PHE A 68 -4.43 -11.92 -5.34
CA PHE A 68 -3.59 -12.50 -4.27
C PHE A 68 -2.51 -11.49 -3.85
N MET A 69 -2.88 -10.24 -3.60
CA MET A 69 -1.94 -9.27 -3.06
C MET A 69 -1.85 -9.41 -1.53
N HIS A 70 -0.64 -9.68 -1.05
CA HIS A 70 -0.33 -9.84 0.36
C HIS A 70 0.91 -9.02 0.70
N LEU A 71 0.83 -8.18 1.74
CA LEU A 71 1.96 -7.34 2.17
C LEU A 71 2.90 -8.03 3.16
N ASN A 72 2.43 -9.09 3.83
CA ASN A 72 3.16 -9.91 4.82
C ASN A 72 4.06 -9.10 5.75
N LEU A 73 3.51 -8.01 6.30
CA LEU A 73 4.31 -7.03 7.03
C LEU A 73 4.91 -7.63 8.31
N SER A 74 4.26 -8.62 8.93
CA SER A 74 4.76 -9.31 10.13
C SER A 74 6.13 -9.97 9.92
N GLU A 75 6.45 -10.44 8.71
CA GLU A 75 7.75 -11.08 8.41
C GLU A 75 8.92 -10.08 8.49
N TYR A 76 8.64 -8.80 8.24
CA TYR A 76 9.66 -7.76 8.16
C TYR A 76 9.65 -6.81 9.36
N LEU A 77 8.47 -6.49 9.89
CA LEU A 77 8.22 -5.52 10.97
C LEU A 77 8.22 -6.20 12.35
N ILE A 78 9.29 -6.94 12.62
CA ILE A 78 9.44 -7.84 13.78
C ILE A 78 9.61 -7.15 15.14
N ASN A 79 9.84 -5.83 15.16
CA ASN A 79 10.02 -5.05 16.37
C ASN A 79 9.51 -3.62 16.18
N ASP A 80 9.31 -2.91 17.29
CA ASP A 80 8.70 -1.58 17.29
C ASP A 80 9.57 -0.54 16.57
N GLU A 81 10.90 -0.68 16.63
CA GLU A 81 11.81 0.20 15.89
C GLU A 81 11.56 0.12 14.38
N LYS A 82 11.48 -1.09 13.81
CA LYS A 82 11.20 -1.29 12.39
C LYS A 82 9.81 -0.83 12.00
N LYS A 83 8.81 -1.03 12.87
CA LYS A 83 7.45 -0.52 12.66
C LYS A 83 7.46 1.00 12.52
N GLU A 84 8.06 1.73 13.47
CA GLU A 84 8.13 3.20 13.41
C GLU A 84 8.93 3.69 12.20
N GLN A 85 10.03 3.02 11.86
CA GLN A 85 10.82 3.35 10.66
C GLN A 85 10.00 3.17 9.36
N PHE A 86 9.19 2.11 9.27
CA PHE A 86 8.32 1.89 8.12
C PHE A 86 7.16 2.90 8.10
N ILE A 87 6.61 3.28 9.25
CA ILE A 87 5.59 4.33 9.33
C ILE A 87 6.16 5.67 8.86
N ALA A 88 7.41 6.01 9.19
CA ALA A 88 8.06 7.22 8.66
C ALA A 88 8.17 7.20 7.11
N VAL A 89 8.34 6.03 6.50
CA VAL A 89 8.29 5.87 5.04
C VAL A 89 6.89 6.11 4.51
N ILE A 90 5.86 5.55 5.16
CA ILE A 90 4.45 5.77 4.82
C ILE A 90 4.12 7.27 4.88
N ASP A 91 4.52 7.96 5.95
CA ASP A 91 4.29 9.40 6.10
C ASP A 91 5.01 10.20 5.01
N SER A 92 6.25 9.85 4.69
CA SER A 92 6.96 10.46 3.56
C SER A 92 6.24 10.23 2.22
N ALA A 93 5.62 9.07 2.03
CA ALA A 93 4.83 8.76 0.84
C ALA A 93 3.53 9.58 0.78
N LYS A 94 2.84 9.76 1.92
CA LYS A 94 1.68 10.67 2.02
C LYS A 94 2.06 12.10 1.58
N GLN A 95 3.21 12.61 2.03
CA GLN A 95 3.65 13.98 1.72
C GLN A 95 3.89 14.24 0.22
N LEU A 96 4.22 13.22 -0.58
CA LEU A 96 4.38 13.39 -2.04
C LEU A 96 3.10 13.82 -2.75
N ILE A 97 1.97 13.36 -2.24
CA ILE A 97 0.66 13.52 -2.87
C ILE A 97 -0.27 14.43 -2.05
N ALA A 98 0.15 14.86 -0.86
CA ALA A 98 -0.66 15.66 0.06
C ALA A 98 -1.11 17.01 -0.53
N ASN A 99 -0.29 17.62 -1.39
CA ASN A 99 -0.58 18.92 -2.00
C ASN A 99 -1.37 18.82 -3.32
N LYS A 100 -1.76 17.61 -3.73
CA LYS A 100 -2.54 17.37 -4.95
C LYS A 100 -3.92 16.90 -4.56
N ASP A 101 -4.96 17.35 -5.27
CA ASP A 101 -6.31 16.81 -5.08
C ASP A 101 -6.49 15.47 -5.83
N TYR A 102 -5.83 15.34 -6.97
CA TYR A 102 -5.92 14.18 -7.86
C TYR A 102 -4.57 13.80 -8.46
N LEU A 103 -4.41 12.52 -8.77
CA LEU A 103 -3.41 12.00 -9.68
C LEU A 103 -4.03 11.89 -11.07
N SER A 104 -3.40 12.52 -12.06
CA SER A 104 -3.84 12.45 -13.45
C SER A 104 -3.69 11.04 -14.03
N VAL A 105 -4.45 10.76 -15.09
CA VAL A 105 -4.34 9.50 -15.85
C VAL A 105 -2.92 9.25 -16.35
N GLU A 106 -2.23 10.31 -16.79
CA GLU A 106 -0.84 10.24 -17.25
C GLU A 106 0.09 9.84 -16.10
N GLU A 107 -0.02 10.50 -14.94
CA GLU A 107 0.77 10.15 -13.76
C GLU A 107 0.53 8.70 -13.34
N LEU A 108 -0.73 8.27 -13.23
CA LEU A 108 -1.09 6.91 -12.85
C LEU A 108 -0.53 5.85 -13.81
N ASN A 109 -0.62 6.08 -15.11
CA ASN A 109 -0.06 5.16 -16.11
C ASN A 109 1.49 5.23 -16.16
N SER A 110 2.10 6.36 -15.80
CA SER A 110 3.56 6.48 -15.68
C SER A 110 4.14 5.74 -14.47
N LEU A 111 3.33 5.54 -13.42
CA LEU A 111 3.70 4.79 -12.22
C LEU A 111 3.76 3.27 -12.46
N ARG A 112 3.18 2.78 -13.57
CA ARG A 112 3.19 1.36 -13.94
C ARG A 112 4.59 0.92 -14.39
N ILE A 113 5.07 -0.16 -13.79
CA ILE A 113 6.36 -0.77 -14.14
C ILE A 113 6.23 -1.57 -15.44
N ASP A 114 5.16 -2.36 -15.57
CA ASP A 114 4.88 -3.08 -16.81
C ASP A 114 4.22 -2.14 -17.82
N LYS A 115 4.95 -1.81 -18.88
CA LYS A 115 4.46 -0.93 -19.94
C LYS A 115 3.34 -1.56 -20.77
N SER A 116 3.17 -2.87 -20.75
CA SER A 116 2.06 -3.54 -21.43
C SER A 116 0.71 -3.27 -20.74
N LEU A 117 0.73 -2.81 -19.49
CA LEU A 117 -0.45 -2.41 -18.72
C LEU A 117 -0.70 -0.89 -18.77
N GLN A 118 0.01 -0.15 -19.62
CA GLN A 118 -0.26 1.27 -19.85
C GLN A 118 -1.63 1.45 -20.52
N GLY A 119 -2.50 2.25 -19.92
CA GLY A 119 -3.86 2.52 -20.40
C GLY A 119 -4.98 1.88 -19.57
N GLU A 120 -4.66 1.12 -18.52
CA GLU A 120 -5.68 0.59 -17.60
C GLU A 120 -6.36 1.70 -16.80
N TRP A 121 -5.63 2.74 -16.43
CA TRP A 121 -6.22 3.91 -15.79
C TRP A 121 -6.83 4.79 -16.88
N VAL A 122 -8.15 4.96 -16.81
CA VAL A 122 -8.94 5.78 -17.75
C VAL A 122 -9.57 7.01 -17.09
N SER A 123 -9.43 7.14 -15.76
CA SER A 123 -9.92 8.27 -14.97
C SER A 123 -8.87 8.71 -13.93
N PRO A 124 -8.84 10.01 -13.58
CA PRO A 124 -8.02 10.51 -12.48
C PRO A 124 -8.41 9.86 -11.16
N LEU A 125 -7.45 9.74 -10.25
CA LEU A 125 -7.65 9.16 -8.92
C LEU A 125 -7.50 10.22 -7.85
N SER A 126 -8.44 10.31 -6.92
CA SER A 126 -8.34 11.19 -5.75
C SER A 126 -7.14 10.80 -4.89
N THR A 127 -6.28 11.76 -4.54
CA THR A 127 -5.16 11.51 -3.63
C THR A 127 -5.62 11.16 -2.23
N LYS A 128 -6.79 11.67 -1.81
CA LYS A 128 -7.41 11.33 -0.52
C LYS A 128 -7.68 9.83 -0.39
N SER A 129 -8.05 9.19 -1.50
CA SER A 129 -8.21 7.73 -1.55
C SER A 129 -6.90 7.01 -1.25
N ILE A 130 -5.78 7.47 -1.82
CA ILE A 130 -4.46 6.89 -1.57
C ILE A 130 -3.97 7.17 -0.15
N ILE A 131 -4.18 8.38 0.36
CA ILE A 131 -3.84 8.74 1.74
C ILE A 131 -4.61 7.87 2.73
N LYS A 132 -5.90 7.61 2.51
CA LYS A 132 -6.70 6.72 3.37
C LYS A 132 -6.12 5.30 3.41
N ILE A 133 -5.58 4.79 2.30
CA ILE A 133 -4.90 3.48 2.27
C ILE A 133 -3.66 3.50 3.15
N PHE A 134 -2.85 4.56 3.06
CA PHE A 134 -1.70 4.73 3.92
C PHE A 134 -2.08 4.80 5.40
N ASP A 135 -3.14 5.52 5.75
CA ASP A 135 -3.65 5.58 7.12
C ASP A 135 -4.09 4.19 7.61
N TRP A 136 -4.73 3.39 6.75
CA TRP A 136 -5.16 2.04 7.11
C TRP A 136 -3.99 1.07 7.29
N ILE A 137 -2.96 1.15 6.43
CA ILE A 137 -1.72 0.38 6.61
C ILE A 137 -1.03 0.79 7.91
N GLU A 138 -0.97 2.08 8.22
CA GLU A 138 -0.40 2.56 9.49
C GLU A 138 -1.19 2.05 10.70
N MET A 139 -2.52 2.19 10.71
CA MET A 139 -3.38 1.66 11.77
C MET A 139 -3.21 0.16 11.95
N LEU A 140 -3.03 -0.58 10.85
CA LEU A 140 -2.77 -2.02 10.87
C LEU A 140 -1.42 -2.34 11.54
N ILE A 141 -0.36 -1.60 11.21
CA ILE A 141 0.97 -1.77 11.83
C ILE A 141 0.96 -1.43 13.33
N ARG A 142 0.21 -0.38 13.70
CA ARG A 142 0.06 0.06 15.10
C ARG A 142 -0.83 -0.85 15.93
N GLY A 143 -1.67 -1.67 15.29
CA GLY A 143 -2.68 -2.51 15.95
C GLY A 143 -3.95 -1.74 16.36
N ASP A 144 -4.17 -0.57 15.78
CA ASP A 144 -5.34 0.29 16.04
C ASP A 144 -6.54 -0.06 15.15
N LEU A 145 -6.32 -0.84 14.09
CA LEU A 145 -7.36 -1.29 13.19
C LEU A 145 -8.28 -2.30 13.88
N LYS A 146 -9.59 -2.15 13.68
CA LYS A 146 -10.62 -3.00 14.31
C LYS A 146 -11.44 -3.83 13.32
N THR A 147 -11.26 -3.57 12.03
CA THR A 147 -11.96 -4.29 10.96
C THR A 147 -11.36 -5.68 10.79
N THR A 148 -12.23 -6.63 10.47
CA THR A 148 -11.87 -8.04 10.26
C THR A 148 -12.15 -8.47 8.82
N LEU A 149 -11.76 -9.70 8.48
CA LEU A 149 -12.03 -10.32 7.17
C LEU A 149 -13.51 -10.27 6.77
N ASN A 150 -14.42 -10.37 7.75
CA ASN A 150 -15.87 -10.33 7.52
C ASN A 150 -16.42 -8.91 7.34
N ASP A 151 -15.70 -7.91 7.84
CA ASP A 151 -16.06 -6.51 7.66
C ASP A 151 -15.66 -6.08 6.25
N ARG A 152 -16.63 -6.07 5.33
CA ARG A 152 -16.47 -5.40 4.02
C ARG A 152 -16.50 -3.87 4.16
N THR A 153 -15.82 -3.34 5.18
CA THR A 153 -15.54 -1.92 5.28
C THR A 153 -14.47 -1.64 4.24
N GLU A 154 -14.92 -1.24 3.06
CA GLU A 154 -14.03 -0.78 2.00
C GLU A 154 -13.35 0.50 2.51
N ALA A 155 -12.07 0.68 2.21
CA ALA A 155 -11.51 2.02 2.28
C ALA A 155 -12.32 2.84 1.27
N GLU A 156 -13.38 3.54 1.71
CA GLU A 156 -14.39 4.09 0.80
C GLU A 156 -13.70 4.90 -0.31
N PHE A 157 -13.69 4.34 -1.51
CA PHE A 157 -13.01 4.91 -2.65
C PHE A 157 -14.03 5.70 -3.44
N GLY A 158 -14.04 7.01 -3.22
CA GLY A 158 -14.83 7.94 -4.02
C GLY A 158 -14.37 7.89 -5.48
N GLY A 159 -15.14 7.21 -6.31
CA GLY A 159 -15.06 7.21 -7.76
C GLY A 159 -16.38 6.69 -8.31
N GLN A 160 -17.20 7.60 -8.83
CA GLN A 160 -18.40 7.30 -9.63
C GLN A 160 -18.04 6.51 -10.88
#